data_AF-A0AAD4M0F2-F1
#
_entry.id   AF-A0AAD4M0F2-F1
#
_cell.length_a   1.000
_cell.length_b   1.000
_cell.length_c   1.000
_cell.angle_alpha   90.00
_cell.angle_beta   90.00
_cell.angle_gamma   90.00
#
_symmetry.space_group_name_H-M   'P 1'
#
loop_
_entity.id
_entity.type
_entity.pdbx_description
1 polymer ?
#
loop_
_entity_poly.entity_id
_entity_poly.type
_entity_poly.pdbx_seq_one_letter_code
_entity_poly.pdbx_strand_id
1 'polypeptide(L)'
;MGSKHRVWLSCSIVCDSTNQPLSSMAHICDQLSPILFNLKALSIFASSKERWFQDGTDPAEWIGLFQTFTAVETLYVSKKLAPYVPPALEDLSRDPAAMAMLPELRWLQFGSSRESTSVNQFVTARELSEFGHHITVEYDKKLLWFWDFWMPGSVYFHGNF
;
A
#
# COMPACT_ATOMS: atom_id res chain seq x y z
N MET A 1 -3.21 -29.23 13.06
CA MET A 1 -3.36 -27.78 12.85
C MET A 1 -2.20 -27.33 11.99
N GLY A 2 -2.45 -27.05 10.70
CA GLY A 2 -1.39 -26.60 9.80
C GLY A 2 -1.03 -25.15 10.12
N SER A 3 0.21 -24.90 10.50
CA SER A 3 0.74 -23.54 10.65
C SER A 3 0.59 -22.82 9.31
N LYS A 4 -0.32 -21.86 9.22
CA LYS A 4 -0.41 -20.95 8.05
C LYS A 4 0.91 -20.21 7.98
N HIS A 5 1.80 -20.63 7.09
CA HIS A 5 3.01 -19.88 6.76
C HIS A 5 2.59 -18.52 6.24
N ARG A 6 2.78 -17.48 7.05
CA ARG A 6 2.64 -16.09 6.60
C ARG A 6 3.97 -15.71 5.96
N VAL A 7 3.97 -15.57 4.65
CA VAL A 7 5.11 -14.99 3.92
C VAL A 7 4.98 -13.48 4.06
N TRP A 8 5.98 -12.87 4.69
CA TRP A 8 6.08 -11.43 4.80
C TRP A 8 7.10 -10.97 3.78
N LEU A 9 6.68 -10.11 2.86
CA LEU A 9 7.58 -9.48 1.91
C LEU A 9 7.76 -8.02 2.33
N SER A 10 9.00 -7.65 2.65
CA SER A 10 9.37 -6.26 2.85
C SER A 10 10.09 -5.79 1.60
N CYS A 11 9.48 -4.85 0.87
CA CYS A 11 10.11 -4.17 -0.24
C CYS A 11 10.53 -2.77 0.24
N SER A 12 11.84 -2.52 0.27
CA SER A 12 12.39 -1.20 0.50
C SER A 12 13.06 -0.73 -0.78
N ILE A 13 12.55 0.35 -1.36
CA ILE A 13 13.15 0.93 -2.55
C ILE A 13 13.80 2.24 -2.15
N VAL A 14 15.10 2.31 -2.36
CA VAL A 14 15.89 3.51 -2.16
C VAL A 14 15.94 4.22 -3.50
N CYS A 15 15.20 5.32 -3.62
CA CYS A 15 15.25 6.18 -4.80
C CYS A 15 16.07 7.42 -4.51
N ASP A 16 16.92 7.81 -5.47
CA ASP A 16 17.40 9.18 -5.54
C ASP A 16 16.24 10.11 -5.90
N SER A 17 16.38 11.40 -5.59
CA SER A 17 15.32 12.41 -5.78
C SER A 17 14.94 12.68 -7.24
N THR A 18 15.52 11.94 -8.20
CA THR A 18 15.36 12.16 -9.65
C THR A 18 14.58 11.07 -10.36
N ASN A 19 14.32 9.93 -9.71
CA ASN A 19 13.67 8.78 -10.35
C ASN A 19 12.22 8.61 -9.90
N GLN A 20 11.33 8.29 -10.84
CA GLN A 20 9.92 7.92 -10.61
C GLN A 20 9.85 6.63 -9.76
N PRO A 21 9.64 6.78 -8.46
CA PRO A 21 9.99 5.75 -7.49
C PRO A 21 8.91 4.68 -7.40
N LEU A 22 7.63 5.07 -7.52
CA LEU A 22 6.51 4.14 -7.55
C LEU A 22 6.46 3.35 -8.85
N SER A 23 6.75 3.98 -9.99
CA SER A 23 6.88 3.27 -11.28
C SER A 23 7.97 2.20 -11.23
N SER A 24 9.11 2.52 -10.62
CA SER A 24 10.19 1.56 -10.39
C SER A 24 9.76 0.42 -9.45
N MET A 25 8.97 0.75 -8.41
CA MET A 25 8.41 -0.25 -7.51
C MET A 25 7.43 -1.18 -8.20
N ALA A 26 6.49 -0.62 -8.95
CA ALA A 26 5.52 -1.39 -9.74
C ALA A 26 6.25 -2.33 -10.69
N HIS A 27 7.30 -1.86 -11.36
CA HIS A 27 8.11 -2.68 -12.26
C HIS A 27 8.79 -3.87 -11.53
N ILE A 28 9.38 -3.62 -10.36
CA ILE A 28 10.00 -4.70 -9.55
C ILE A 28 8.92 -5.66 -9.06
N CYS A 29 7.78 -5.16 -8.59
CA CYS A 29 6.66 -5.97 -8.13
C CYS A 29 6.10 -6.84 -9.26
N ASP A 30 6.01 -6.32 -10.48
CA ASP A 30 5.62 -7.09 -11.67
C ASP A 30 6.59 -8.24 -11.95
N GLN A 31 7.90 -7.98 -11.87
CA GLN A 31 8.91 -9.05 -12.01
C GLN A 31 8.78 -10.11 -10.90
N LEU A 32 8.32 -9.71 -9.72
CA LEU A 32 8.10 -10.58 -8.57
C LEU A 32 6.67 -11.14 -8.49
N SER A 33 5.80 -10.84 -9.46
CA SER A 33 4.38 -11.24 -9.45
C SER A 33 4.13 -12.73 -9.14
N PRO A 34 4.93 -13.70 -9.65
CA PRO A 34 4.78 -15.11 -9.31
C PRO A 34 4.99 -15.45 -7.82
N ILE A 35 5.57 -14.52 -7.05
CA ILE A 35 5.79 -14.64 -5.61
C ILE A 35 4.73 -13.80 -4.86
N LEU A 36 4.36 -12.65 -5.42
CA LEU A 36 3.45 -11.69 -4.80
C LEU A 36 1.96 -12.05 -4.96
N PHE A 37 1.61 -12.97 -5.87
CA PHE A 37 0.21 -13.34 -6.12
C PHE A 37 -0.54 -13.90 -4.89
N ASN A 38 0.18 -14.34 -3.85
CA ASN A 38 -0.40 -14.83 -2.59
C ASN A 38 -0.17 -13.88 -1.41
N LEU A 39 0.33 -12.66 -1.66
CA LEU A 39 0.62 -11.69 -0.61
C LEU A 39 -0.70 -11.17 -0.04
N LYS A 40 -1.04 -11.59 1.19
CA LYS A 40 -2.27 -11.16 1.88
C LYS A 40 -2.13 -9.84 2.62
N ALA A 41 -0.91 -9.45 2.99
CA ALA A 41 -0.66 -8.22 3.73
C ALA A 41 0.46 -7.44 3.06
N LEU A 42 0.17 -6.19 2.71
CA LEU A 42 1.12 -5.24 2.13
C LEU A 42 1.28 -4.07 3.10
N SER A 43 2.52 -3.66 3.32
CA SER A 43 2.83 -2.50 4.15
C SER A 43 3.82 -1.60 3.42
N ILE A 44 3.44 -0.34 3.24
CA ILE A 44 4.20 0.64 2.47
C ILE A 44 4.70 1.73 3.41
N PHE A 45 6.03 1.88 3.47
CA PHE A 45 6.71 2.81 4.37
C PHE A 45 7.66 3.72 3.58
N ALA A 46 7.83 4.95 4.06
CA ALA A 46 8.85 5.86 3.58
C ALA A 46 9.85 6.20 4.69
N SER A 47 11.13 6.16 4.35
CA SER A 47 12.20 6.51 5.31
C SER A 47 12.16 8.00 5.64
N SER A 48 12.77 8.43 6.75
CA SER A 48 12.73 9.84 7.21
C SER A 48 13.58 10.78 6.37
N LYS A 49 14.47 10.24 5.53
CA LYS A 49 15.40 11.01 4.71
C LYS A 49 14.87 11.30 3.31
N GLU A 50 13.80 10.62 2.91
CA GLU A 50 13.23 10.69 1.58
C GLU A 50 12.30 11.89 1.44
N ARG A 51 12.69 12.86 0.59
CA ARG A 51 11.88 14.04 0.27
C ARG A 51 11.02 13.85 -0.99
N TRP A 52 11.21 12.78 -1.74
CA TRP A 52 10.62 12.62 -3.07
C TRP A 52 9.09 12.55 -3.10
N PHE A 53 8.45 12.20 -1.98
CA PHE A 53 6.97 12.26 -1.88
C PHE A 53 6.44 13.70 -1.76
N GLN A 54 7.27 14.69 -1.43
CA GLN A 54 6.82 16.08 -1.25
C GLN A 54 6.50 16.77 -2.59
N ASP A 55 7.04 16.28 -3.69
CA ASP A 55 6.96 16.93 -5.00
C ASP A 55 5.74 16.51 -5.85
N GLY A 56 4.67 16.03 -5.20
CA GLY A 56 3.42 15.76 -5.89
C GLY A 56 3.46 14.49 -6.72
N THR A 57 3.74 13.36 -6.07
CA THR A 57 3.62 12.03 -6.67
C THR A 57 2.27 11.88 -7.36
N ASP A 58 2.29 11.53 -8.64
CA ASP A 58 1.09 11.36 -9.45
C ASP A 58 0.23 10.21 -8.87
N PRO A 59 -1.06 10.44 -8.57
CA PRO A 59 -1.99 9.38 -8.17
C PRO A 59 -1.96 8.16 -9.10
N ALA A 60 -1.70 8.34 -10.39
CA ALA A 60 -1.62 7.25 -11.36
C ALA A 60 -0.48 6.25 -11.06
N GLU A 61 0.63 6.70 -10.46
CA GLU A 61 1.73 5.80 -10.11
C GLU A 61 1.37 4.87 -8.95
N TRP A 62 0.58 5.36 -7.98
CA TRP A 62 0.04 4.54 -6.90
C TRP A 62 -0.92 3.47 -7.41
N ILE A 63 -1.74 3.83 -8.39
CA ILE A 63 -2.66 2.91 -9.06
C ILE A 63 -1.88 1.78 -9.73
N GLY A 64 -0.85 2.12 -10.51
CA GLY A 64 0.02 1.13 -11.17
C GLY A 64 0.66 0.15 -10.17
N LEU A 65 1.09 0.64 -9.01
CA LEU A 65 1.58 -0.21 -7.94
C LEU A 65 0.50 -1.17 -7.41
N PHE A 66 -0.70 -0.67 -7.10
CA PHE A 66 -1.78 -1.48 -6.53
C PHE A 66 -2.29 -2.58 -7.47
N GLN A 67 -2.19 -2.39 -8.78
CA GLN A 67 -2.52 -3.41 -9.78
C GLN A 67 -1.71 -4.70 -9.59
N THR A 68 -0.47 -4.59 -9.12
CA THR A 68 0.41 -5.74 -8.94
C THR A 68 -0.02 -6.67 -7.80
N PHE A 69 -0.96 -6.24 -6.96
CA PHE A 69 -1.33 -6.89 -5.71
C PHE A 69 -2.80 -7.32 -5.69
N THR A 70 -3.11 -8.44 -6.33
CA THR A 70 -4.51 -8.91 -6.42
C THR A 70 -5.01 -9.62 -5.15
N ALA A 71 -4.14 -10.28 -4.39
CA ALA A 71 -4.53 -11.06 -3.21
C ALA A 71 -4.39 -10.31 -1.87
N VAL A 72 -4.07 -9.02 -1.89
CA VAL A 72 -3.85 -8.24 -0.67
C VAL A 72 -5.18 -8.01 0.04
N GLU A 73 -5.30 -8.58 1.24
CA GLU A 73 -6.42 -8.43 2.16
C GLU A 73 -6.22 -7.25 3.12
N THR A 74 -4.96 -6.94 3.45
CA THR A 74 -4.59 -5.87 4.39
C THR A 74 -3.56 -4.95 3.77
N LEU A 75 -3.91 -3.67 3.61
CA LEU A 75 -2.99 -2.62 3.16
C LEU A 75 -2.70 -1.67 4.31
N TYR A 76 -1.44 -1.57 4.70
CA TYR A 76 -0.95 -0.57 5.64
C TYR A 76 -0.14 0.51 4.90
N VAL A 77 -0.46 1.77 5.18
CA VAL A 77 0.22 2.93 4.63
C VAL A 77 0.77 3.77 5.77
N SER A 78 2.09 3.95 5.80
CA SER A 78 2.75 4.73 6.85
C SER A 78 2.28 6.19 6.90
N LYS A 79 2.48 6.84 8.04
CA LYS A 79 2.08 8.24 8.28
C LYS A 79 2.53 9.22 7.20
N LYS A 80 3.74 9.05 6.69
CA LYS A 80 4.31 9.94 5.68
C LYS A 80 3.62 9.79 4.33
N LEU A 81 3.09 8.61 4.06
CA LEU A 81 2.45 8.25 2.79
C LEU A 81 0.95 8.43 2.80
N ALA A 82 0.37 8.45 4.00
CA ALA A 82 -1.06 8.65 4.21
C ALA A 82 -1.67 9.88 3.51
N PRO A 83 -0.96 11.00 3.27
CA PRO A 83 -1.51 12.11 2.48
C PRO A 83 -1.62 11.83 0.97
N TYR A 84 -0.81 10.91 0.42
CA TYR A 84 -0.64 10.72 -1.04
C TYR A 84 -1.45 9.56 -1.61
N VAL A 85 -1.79 8.57 -0.79
CA VAL A 85 -2.60 7.42 -1.20
C VAL A 85 -4.09 7.75 -1.39
N PRO A 86 -4.74 8.59 -0.55
CA PRO A 86 -6.17 8.86 -0.70
C PRO A 86 -6.59 9.41 -2.08
N PRO A 87 -5.89 10.37 -2.70
CA PRO A 87 -6.21 10.80 -4.06
C PRO A 87 -6.23 9.65 -5.07
N ALA A 88 -5.26 8.73 -4.98
CA ALA A 88 -5.21 7.56 -5.85
C ALA A 88 -6.42 6.64 -5.63
N LEU A 89 -6.83 6.43 -4.37
CA LEU A 89 -8.03 5.63 -4.06
C LEU A 89 -9.33 6.29 -4.57
N GLU A 90 -9.41 7.61 -4.55
CA GLU A 90 -10.54 8.33 -5.15
C GLU A 90 -10.57 8.17 -6.67
N ASP A 91 -9.42 8.23 -7.34
CA ASP A 91 -9.36 7.97 -8.78
C ASP A 91 -9.73 6.51 -9.11
N LEU A 92 -9.34 5.53 -8.28
CA LEU A 92 -9.85 4.16 -8.40
C LEU A 92 -11.37 4.11 -8.30
N SER A 93 -11.98 4.89 -7.39
CA SER A 93 -13.42 4.89 -7.17
C SER A 93 -14.24 5.42 -8.36
N ARG A 94 -13.60 6.18 -9.27
CA ARG A 94 -14.24 6.78 -10.44
C ARG A 94 -14.21 5.89 -11.67
N ASP A 95 -13.34 4.89 -11.71
CA ASP A 95 -13.19 3.96 -12.83
C ASP A 95 -13.56 2.53 -12.40
N PRO A 96 -14.67 1.96 -12.89
CA PRO A 96 -15.07 0.59 -12.59
C PRO A 96 -14.01 -0.47 -12.93
N ALA A 97 -13.21 -0.25 -13.98
CA ALA A 97 -12.11 -1.15 -14.32
C ALA A 97 -11.00 -1.05 -13.27
N ALA A 98 -10.76 0.15 -12.75
CA ALA A 98 -9.79 0.37 -11.69
C ALA A 98 -10.28 -0.10 -10.32
N MET A 99 -11.59 -0.12 -10.09
CA MET A 99 -12.17 -0.75 -8.92
C MET A 99 -11.88 -2.25 -8.84
N ALA A 100 -11.55 -2.93 -9.95
CA ALA A 100 -11.13 -4.33 -9.90
C ALA A 100 -9.72 -4.53 -9.28
N MET A 101 -8.98 -3.45 -9.02
CA MET A 101 -7.69 -3.49 -8.34
C MET A 101 -7.89 -3.74 -6.83
N LEU A 102 -6.95 -4.47 -6.21
CA LEU A 102 -7.05 -4.92 -4.82
C LEU A 102 -8.37 -5.64 -4.48
N PRO A 103 -8.77 -6.67 -5.24
CA PRO A 103 -10.09 -7.28 -5.11
C PRO A 103 -10.34 -7.91 -3.73
N GLU A 104 -9.29 -8.40 -3.08
CA GLU A 104 -9.40 -9.04 -1.77
C GLU A 104 -9.28 -8.08 -0.58
N LEU A 105 -9.12 -6.77 -0.81
CA LEU A 105 -8.88 -5.81 0.27
C LEU A 105 -10.06 -5.75 1.25
N ARG A 106 -9.75 -5.94 2.53
CA ARG A 106 -10.69 -5.94 3.66
C ARG A 106 -10.28 -4.98 4.76
N TRP A 107 -8.98 -4.71 4.88
CA TRP A 107 -8.42 -3.82 5.90
C TRP A 107 -7.52 -2.77 5.27
N LEU A 108 -7.84 -1.51 5.51
CA LEU A 108 -7.05 -0.37 5.08
C LEU A 108 -6.61 0.43 6.30
N GLN A 109 -5.30 0.46 6.56
CA GLN A 109 -4.73 1.10 7.73
C GLN A 109 -3.85 2.28 7.32
N PHE A 110 -4.13 3.45 7.89
CA PHE A 110 -3.31 4.65 7.70
C PHE A 110 -2.61 5.01 8.99
N GLY A 111 -1.31 5.31 8.90
CA GLY A 111 -0.54 5.94 9.97
C GLY A 111 -0.91 7.41 10.23
N SER A 112 -2.13 7.82 9.91
CA SER A 112 -2.67 9.16 10.10
C SER A 112 -3.88 9.08 11.00
N SER A 113 -4.20 10.16 11.70
CA SER A 113 -5.46 10.26 12.46
C SER A 113 -6.54 11.03 11.73
N ARG A 114 -6.25 11.52 10.54
CA ARG A 114 -7.17 12.34 9.78
C ARG A 114 -7.91 11.43 8.81
N GLU A 115 -9.20 11.32 9.02
CA GLU A 115 -10.10 10.71 8.04
C GLU A 115 -10.00 11.43 6.71
N SER A 116 -10.06 10.68 5.62
CA SER A 116 -10.03 11.23 4.27
C SER A 116 -11.35 10.97 3.56
N THR A 117 -11.96 12.02 3.02
CA THR A 117 -13.15 11.91 2.19
C THR A 117 -12.92 11.01 0.98
N SER A 118 -11.75 11.07 0.36
CA SER A 118 -11.33 10.22 -0.76
C SER A 118 -11.31 8.73 -0.37
N VAL A 119 -10.86 8.40 0.86
CA VAL A 119 -10.91 7.01 1.37
C VAL A 119 -12.35 6.57 1.57
N ASN A 120 -13.19 7.42 2.16
CA ASN A 120 -14.60 7.08 2.39
C ASN A 120 -15.36 6.88 1.07
N GLN A 121 -15.07 7.69 0.04
CA GLN A 121 -15.61 7.51 -1.31
C GLN A 121 -15.18 6.18 -1.91
N PHE A 122 -13.90 5.83 -1.82
CA PHE A 122 -13.39 4.53 -2.26
C PHE A 122 -14.09 3.36 -1.56
N VAL A 123 -14.20 3.39 -0.22
CA VAL A 123 -14.89 2.35 0.55
C VAL A 123 -16.34 2.23 0.12
N THR A 124 -17.05 3.36 0.00
CA THR A 124 -18.46 3.37 -0.43
C THR A 124 -18.61 2.80 -1.83
N ALA A 125 -17.77 3.22 -2.78
CA ALA A 125 -17.77 2.70 -4.14
C ALA A 125 -17.48 1.19 -4.17
N ARG A 126 -16.57 0.71 -3.31
CA ARG A 126 -16.24 -0.72 -3.20
C ARG A 126 -17.43 -1.52 -2.69
N GLU A 127 -18.06 -1.07 -1.62
CA GLU A 127 -19.20 -1.76 -1.00
C GLU A 127 -20.42 -1.81 -1.92
N LEU A 128 -20.58 -0.81 -2.79
CA LEU A 128 -21.65 -0.76 -3.79
C LEU A 128 -21.36 -1.58 -5.06
N SER A 129 -20.10 -2.00 -5.27
CA SER A 129 -19.74 -2.80 -6.44
C SER A 129 -20.23 -4.25 -6.31
N GLU A 130 -20.57 -4.89 -7.44
CA GLU A 130 -21.11 -6.27 -7.46
C GLU A 130 -20.17 -7.31 -6.84
N PHE A 131 -18.86 -7.04 -6.89
CA PHE A 131 -17.81 -7.90 -6.33
C PHE A 131 -17.22 -7.32 -5.02
N GLY A 132 -17.93 -6.36 -4.43
CA GLY A 132 -17.52 -5.63 -3.25
C GLY A 132 -17.50 -6.48 -1.98
N HIS A 133 -16.56 -6.16 -1.11
CA HIS A 133 -16.55 -6.65 0.27
C HIS A 133 -16.44 -5.45 1.21
N HIS A 134 -16.93 -5.61 2.44
CA HIS A 134 -16.77 -4.60 3.46
C HIS A 134 -15.28 -4.32 3.72
N ILE A 135 -14.90 -3.05 3.68
CA ILE A 135 -13.56 -2.59 4.01
C ILE A 135 -13.60 -1.89 5.37
N THR A 136 -12.88 -2.45 6.33
CA THR A 136 -12.61 -1.77 7.60
C THR A 136 -11.44 -0.80 7.41
N VAL A 137 -11.68 0.48 7.71
CA VAL A 137 -10.63 1.51 7.68
C VAL A 137 -10.22 1.86 9.10
N GLU A 138 -8.90 1.90 9.34
CA GLU A 138 -8.32 2.28 10.62
C GLU A 138 -7.32 3.43 10.45
N TYR A 139 -7.48 4.45 11.29
CA TYR A 139 -6.62 5.63 11.33
C TYR A 139 -5.87 5.62 12.66
N ASP A 140 -4.63 5.13 12.69
CA ASP A 140 -3.88 5.00 13.94
C ASP A 140 -2.62 5.88 14.00
N LYS A 141 -2.52 6.66 15.08
CA LYS A 141 -1.30 7.42 15.44
C LYS A 141 -0.23 6.53 16.10
N LYS A 142 -0.60 5.37 16.62
CA LYS A 142 0.20 4.52 17.53
C LYS A 142 0.96 3.41 16.84
N LEU A 143 0.66 3.07 15.58
CA LEU A 143 1.43 2.06 14.81
C LEU A 143 2.90 2.44 14.56
N LEU A 144 3.35 3.62 15.01
CA LEU A 144 4.74 4.09 14.98
C LEU A 144 5.75 3.22 15.76
N TRP A 145 5.33 2.37 16.69
CA TRP A 145 6.27 1.59 17.51
C TRP A 145 6.09 0.08 17.42
N PHE A 146 4.95 -0.40 16.92
CA PHE A 146 4.70 -1.83 16.84
C PHE A 146 5.50 -2.50 15.70
N TRP A 147 5.70 -1.80 14.58
CA TRP A 147 6.38 -2.37 13.41
C TRP A 147 7.89 -2.10 13.37
N ASP A 148 8.36 -0.99 13.94
CA ASP A 148 9.80 -0.67 14.02
C ASP A 148 10.56 -1.58 15.00
N PHE A 149 9.85 -2.30 15.90
CA PHE A 149 10.47 -3.10 16.97
C PHE A 149 10.10 -4.60 16.98
N TRP A 150 9.07 -5.04 16.24
CA TRP A 150 8.44 -6.36 16.50
C TRP A 150 8.18 -7.27 15.28
N MET A 151 8.88 -7.07 14.16
CA MET A 151 8.91 -8.06 13.07
C MET A 151 10.19 -8.91 13.13
N PRO A 152 10.24 -10.02 13.89
CA PRO A 152 11.29 -11.02 13.74
C PRO A 152 11.10 -11.70 12.38
N GLY A 153 11.92 -11.31 11.39
CA GLY A 153 11.87 -11.84 10.02
C GLY A 153 12.07 -10.80 8.91
N SER A 154 12.10 -9.51 9.25
CA SER A 154 12.43 -8.46 8.28
C SER A 154 13.94 -8.44 8.01
N VAL A 155 14.35 -8.88 6.82
CA VAL A 155 15.72 -8.68 6.33
C VAL A 155 15.80 -7.25 5.79
N TYR A 156 16.54 -6.39 6.49
CA TYR A 156 16.83 -5.03 6.05
C TYR A 156 18.06 -5.06 5.15
N PHE A 157 17.91 -4.72 3.87
CA PHE A 157 19.06 -4.46 3.00
C PHE A 157 19.52 -3.02 3.20
N HIS A 158 20.66 -2.85 3.87
CA HIS A 158 21.41 -1.59 3.87
C HIS A 158 22.47 -1.65 2.78
N GLY A 159 22.21 -0.98 1.66
CA GLY A 159 23.24 -0.68 0.66
C GLY A 159 23.88 0.67 0.99
N ASN A 160 25.16 0.66 1.38
CA ASN A 160 25.99 1.86 1.25
C ASN A 160 26.45 1.94 -0.21
N PHE A 161 26.14 3.05 -0.87
CA PHE A 161 26.86 3.50 -2.07
C PHE A 161 27.47 4.86 -1.76
#